data_AF-A0A836WPJ4-F1
#
_entry.id   AF-A0A836WPJ4-F1
#
_cell.length_a   1.000
_cell.length_b   1.000
_cell.length_c   1.000
_cell.angle_alpha   90.00
_cell.angle_beta   90.00
_cell.angle_gamma   90.00
#
_symmetry.space_group_name_H-M   'P 1'
#
loop_
_entity.id
_entity.type
_entity.pdbx_description
1 polymer ?
#
loop_
_entity_poly.entity_id
_entity_poly.type
_entity_poly.pdbx_seq_one_letter_code
_entity_poly.pdbx_strand_id
1 'polypeptide(L)'
;THNYEDELLAVKNAKEAGLQVCVGGIFGMGETFAQRVELAIDIRDLETQSFPINFLKPMEGTALENLDLMELYEALRTIAMLRLVLPTIDLFVCGGREEVFTNHQKQIFAAGANGILGGNYLTTKGQDPKRDIEMIESLGLNPVYQSV
;
A
#
# COMPACT_ATOMS: atom_id res chain seq x y z
N THR A 1 -21.89 -0.36 -8.88
CA THR A 1 -20.88 -1.11 -8.12
C THR A 1 -20.39 -2.24 -9.01
N HIS A 2 -19.23 -2.81 -8.74
CA HIS A 2 -18.67 -3.95 -9.48
C HIS A 2 -18.39 -5.07 -8.47
N ASN A 3 -18.35 -6.31 -8.93
CA ASN A 3 -17.98 -7.44 -8.09
C ASN A 3 -16.47 -7.74 -8.21
N TYR A 4 -15.97 -8.62 -7.35
CA TYR A 4 -14.56 -9.01 -7.35
C TYR A 4 -14.13 -9.70 -8.66
N GLU A 5 -15.00 -10.50 -9.26
CA GLU A 5 -14.73 -11.19 -10.53
C GLU A 5 -14.55 -10.19 -11.69
N ASP A 6 -15.27 -9.07 -11.67
CA ASP A 6 -15.13 -7.98 -12.63
C ASP A 6 -13.74 -7.34 -12.53
N GLU A 7 -13.20 -7.17 -11.32
CA GLU A 7 -11.85 -6.65 -11.08
C GLU A 7 -10.78 -7.62 -11.60
N LEU A 8 -10.91 -8.91 -11.32
CA LEU A 8 -10.00 -9.94 -11.82
C LEU A 8 -10.03 -10.01 -13.36
N LEU A 9 -11.22 -9.90 -13.96
CA LEU A 9 -11.38 -9.86 -15.41
C LEU A 9 -10.73 -8.60 -16.00
N ALA A 10 -10.84 -7.44 -15.34
CA ALA A 10 -10.17 -6.22 -15.77
C ALA A 10 -8.64 -6.36 -15.77
N VAL A 11 -8.08 -6.95 -14.71
CA VAL A 11 -6.63 -7.26 -14.63
C VAL A 11 -6.21 -8.19 -15.76
N LYS A 12 -6.97 -9.27 -16.00
CA LYS A 12 -6.70 -10.21 -17.10
C LYS A 12 -6.72 -9.53 -18.46
N ASN A 13 -7.75 -8.73 -18.75
CA ASN A 13 -7.88 -8.02 -20.02
C ASN A 13 -6.72 -7.03 -20.24
N ALA A 14 -6.29 -6.33 -19.18
CA ALA A 14 -5.14 -5.42 -19.27
C ALA A 14 -3.84 -6.17 -19.58
N LYS A 15 -3.62 -7.34 -18.96
CA LYS A 15 -2.48 -8.21 -19.28
C LYS A 15 -2.53 -8.74 -20.71
N GLU A 16 -3.69 -9.18 -21.19
CA GLU A 16 -3.88 -9.65 -22.57
C GLU A 16 -3.63 -8.54 -23.60
N ALA A 17 -3.88 -7.28 -23.22
CA ALA A 17 -3.54 -6.11 -24.02
C ALA A 17 -2.05 -5.71 -23.97
N GLY A 18 -1.21 -6.43 -23.22
CA GLY A 18 0.22 -6.15 -23.07
C GLY A 18 0.56 -5.01 -22.10
N LEU A 19 -0.38 -4.61 -21.23
CA LEU A 19 -0.15 -3.59 -20.22
C LEU A 19 0.51 -4.21 -18.98
N GLN A 20 1.40 -3.44 -18.35
CA GLN A 20 1.80 -3.72 -16.97
C GLN A 20 0.65 -3.35 -16.03
N VAL A 21 0.30 -4.26 -15.12
CA VAL A 21 -0.83 -4.07 -14.21
C VAL A 21 -0.30 -3.90 -12.80
N CYS A 22 -0.75 -2.85 -12.15
CA CYS A 22 -0.51 -2.56 -10.75
C CYS A 22 -1.81 -2.80 -10.00
N VAL A 23 -1.80 -3.70 -9.01
CA VAL A 23 -2.98 -4.03 -8.19
C VAL A 23 -2.60 -3.78 -6.74
N GLY A 24 -3.45 -3.10 -5.98
CA GLY A 24 -3.18 -2.70 -4.60
C GLY A 24 -4.33 -3.02 -3.66
N GLY A 25 -4.17 -2.61 -2.41
CA GLY A 25 -5.20 -2.77 -1.37
C GLY A 25 -5.33 -1.55 -0.47
N ILE A 26 -6.47 -1.48 0.23
CA ILE A 26 -6.72 -0.55 1.35
C ILE A 26 -6.91 -1.40 2.61
N PHE A 27 -6.15 -1.10 3.66
CA PHE A 27 -6.18 -1.81 4.94
C PHE A 27 -6.78 -0.93 6.04
N GLY A 28 -7.57 -1.52 6.93
CA GLY A 28 -8.28 -0.81 8.01
C GLY A 28 -9.73 -0.46 7.68
N MET A 29 -10.33 -1.15 6.70
CA MET A 29 -11.74 -1.01 6.34
C MET A 29 -12.68 -1.85 7.23
N GLY A 30 -12.16 -2.47 8.28
CA GLY A 30 -12.87 -3.43 9.13
C GLY A 30 -12.63 -4.89 8.73
N GLU A 31 -11.71 -5.15 7.80
CA GLU A 31 -11.30 -6.49 7.43
C GLU A 31 -10.51 -7.17 8.56
N THR A 32 -10.73 -8.47 8.70
CA THR A 32 -9.96 -9.33 9.61
C THR A 32 -8.55 -9.57 9.07
N PHE A 33 -7.62 -9.95 9.97
CA PHE A 33 -6.27 -10.32 9.55
C PHE A 33 -6.25 -11.48 8.54
N ALA A 34 -7.19 -12.44 8.65
CA ALA A 34 -7.32 -13.55 7.70
C ALA A 34 -7.66 -13.05 6.29
N GLN A 35 -8.59 -12.09 6.16
CA GLN A 35 -8.94 -11.49 4.87
C GLN A 35 -7.76 -10.73 4.23
N ARG A 36 -6.85 -10.15 5.03
CA ARG A 36 -5.62 -9.55 4.50
C ARG A 36 -4.68 -10.60 3.91
N VAL A 37 -4.61 -11.78 4.52
CA VAL A 37 -3.83 -12.91 4.01
C VAL A 37 -4.46 -13.48 2.74
N GLU A 38 -5.79 -13.59 2.69
CA GLU A 38 -6.53 -13.98 1.48
C GLU A 38 -6.21 -13.03 0.32
N LEU A 39 -6.32 -11.72 0.52
CA LEU A 39 -5.92 -10.73 -0.49
C LEU A 39 -4.46 -10.90 -0.92
N ALA A 40 -3.53 -11.11 0.02
CA ALA A 40 -2.13 -11.31 -0.32
C ALA A 40 -1.90 -12.55 -1.19
N ILE A 41 -2.65 -13.63 -0.96
CA ILE A 41 -2.60 -14.86 -1.76
C ILE A 41 -3.15 -14.61 -3.16
N ASP A 42 -4.31 -13.94 -3.27
CA ASP A 42 -4.92 -13.63 -4.56
C ASP A 42 -3.99 -12.76 -5.43
N ILE A 43 -3.34 -11.77 -4.82
CA ILE A 43 -2.39 -10.88 -5.49
C ILE A 43 -1.14 -11.62 -5.97
N ARG A 44 -0.65 -12.59 -5.19
CA ARG A 44 0.48 -13.43 -5.59
C ARG A 44 0.15 -14.16 -6.89
N ASP A 45 -1.05 -14.70 -6.97
CA ASP A 45 -1.50 -15.51 -8.10
C ASP A 45 -1.83 -14.63 -9.33
N LEU A 46 -2.04 -13.32 -9.13
CA LEU A 46 -2.17 -12.34 -10.20
C LEU A 46 -0.86 -11.93 -10.87
N GLU A 47 0.33 -12.32 -10.37
CA GLU A 47 1.64 -11.99 -10.96
C GLU A 47 1.79 -10.50 -11.37
N THR A 48 1.43 -9.59 -10.46
CA THR A 48 1.65 -8.14 -10.65
C THR A 48 3.10 -7.75 -10.31
N GLN A 49 3.58 -6.64 -10.88
CA GLN A 49 4.94 -6.14 -10.64
C GLN A 49 5.05 -5.35 -9.34
N SER A 50 3.95 -4.69 -8.92
CA SER A 50 3.95 -3.83 -7.75
C SER A 50 2.62 -3.90 -7.02
N PHE A 51 2.68 -3.73 -5.70
CA PHE A 51 1.53 -3.72 -4.81
C PHE A 51 1.49 -2.44 -3.97
N PRO A 52 0.66 -1.45 -4.35
CA PRO A 52 0.38 -0.29 -3.53
C PRO A 52 -0.40 -0.67 -2.28
N ILE A 53 0.16 -0.32 -1.13
CA ILE A 53 -0.42 -0.51 0.20
C ILE A 53 -0.97 0.83 0.66
N ASN A 54 -2.28 0.93 0.79
CA ASN A 54 -2.94 2.10 1.36
C ASN A 54 -3.53 1.73 2.72
N PHE A 55 -3.51 2.66 3.66
CA PHE A 55 -4.22 2.55 4.92
C PHE A 55 -5.44 3.46 4.87
N LEU A 56 -6.57 2.97 5.39
CA LEU A 56 -7.80 3.74 5.41
C LEU A 56 -7.56 5.01 6.24
N LYS A 57 -7.79 6.14 5.57
CA LYS A 57 -7.99 7.43 6.20
C LYS A 57 -9.49 7.74 6.15
N PRO A 58 -10.20 7.66 7.29
CA PRO A 58 -11.60 8.05 7.35
C PRO A 58 -11.77 9.49 6.86
N MET A 59 -12.73 9.72 5.97
CA MET A 59 -13.04 11.04 5.41
C MET A 59 -14.52 11.35 5.59
N GLU A 60 -14.83 12.57 6.03
CA GLU A 60 -16.19 13.08 6.17
C GLU A 60 -16.98 12.91 4.86
N GLY A 61 -18.21 12.41 4.99
CA GLY A 61 -19.11 12.13 3.87
C GLY A 61 -18.89 10.78 3.19
N THR A 62 -17.90 9.99 3.62
CA THR A 62 -17.70 8.62 3.12
C THR A 62 -18.41 7.59 4.00
N ALA A 63 -18.77 6.43 3.42
CA ALA A 63 -19.43 5.36 4.17
C ALA A 63 -18.58 4.80 5.34
N LEU A 64 -17.26 5.06 5.33
CA LEU A 64 -16.30 4.59 6.34
C LEU A 64 -15.77 5.73 7.22
N GLU A 65 -16.45 6.89 7.25
CA GLU A 65 -16.00 8.07 8.00
C GLU A 65 -15.88 7.86 9.52
N ASN A 66 -16.62 6.89 10.06
CA ASN A 66 -16.69 6.62 11.50
C ASN A 66 -15.77 5.48 11.95
N LEU A 67 -14.93 4.95 11.07
CA LEU A 67 -13.93 3.95 11.46
C LEU A 67 -12.71 4.64 12.08
N ASP A 68 -12.03 3.93 12.97
CA ASP A 68 -10.76 4.36 13.52
C ASP A 68 -9.62 4.07 12.53
N LEU A 69 -8.50 4.79 12.70
CA LEU A 69 -7.26 4.46 12.00
C LEU A 69 -6.76 3.08 12.44
N MET A 70 -6.11 2.37 11.53
CA MET A 70 -5.44 1.12 11.88
C MET A 70 -4.32 1.37 12.89
N GLU A 71 -4.23 0.51 13.91
CA GLU A 71 -3.17 0.58 14.91
C GLU A 71 -1.77 0.37 14.30
N LEU A 72 -0.79 1.13 14.80
CA LEU A 72 0.58 1.16 14.25
C LEU A 72 1.19 -0.24 14.06
N TYR A 73 1.16 -1.06 15.10
CA TYR A 73 1.76 -2.39 15.06
C TYR A 73 0.96 -3.38 14.20
N GLU A 74 -0.34 -3.15 14.04
CA GLU A 74 -1.17 -3.94 13.14
C GLU A 74 -0.86 -3.61 11.67
N ALA A 75 -0.64 -2.33 11.36
CA ALA A 75 -0.19 -1.87 10.05
C ALA A 75 1.20 -2.42 9.69
N LEU A 76 2.17 -2.31 10.61
CA LEU A 76 3.51 -2.88 10.43
C LEU A 76 3.47 -4.41 10.25
N ARG A 77 2.66 -5.11 11.04
CA ARG A 77 2.45 -6.55 10.91
C ARG A 77 1.85 -6.91 9.56
N THR A 78 0.93 -6.10 9.05
CA THR A 78 0.33 -6.29 7.72
C THR A 78 1.38 -6.15 6.61
N ILE A 79 2.23 -5.13 6.66
CA ILE A 79 3.34 -4.96 5.70
C ILE A 79 4.31 -6.14 5.76
N ALA A 80 4.68 -6.59 6.95
CA ALA A 80 5.57 -7.74 7.13
C ALA A 80 4.98 -9.03 6.57
N MET A 81 3.68 -9.27 6.81
CA MET A 81 2.96 -10.40 6.23
C MET A 81 2.97 -10.32 4.70
N LEU A 82 2.64 -9.16 4.12
CA LEU A 82 2.66 -8.95 2.68
C LEU A 82 4.03 -9.26 2.08
N ARG A 83 5.13 -8.78 2.68
CA ARG A 83 6.49 -9.09 2.20
C ARG A 83 6.80 -10.58 2.25
N LEU A 84 6.36 -11.30 3.28
CA LEU A 84 6.59 -12.74 3.39
C LEU A 84 5.81 -13.54 2.33
N VAL A 85 4.59 -13.12 2.00
CA VAL A 85 3.76 -13.77 0.96
C VAL A 85 4.19 -13.35 -0.45
N LEU A 86 4.64 -12.12 -0.62
CA LEU A 86 5.01 -11.47 -1.88
C LEU A 86 6.51 -11.10 -1.90
N PRO A 87 7.42 -12.07 -1.90
CA PRO A 87 8.85 -11.81 -1.69
C PRO A 87 9.49 -10.97 -2.79
N THR A 88 9.00 -11.05 -4.02
CA THR A 88 9.62 -10.44 -5.21
C THR A 88 8.88 -9.23 -5.77
N ILE A 89 7.69 -8.91 -5.25
CA ILE A 89 6.87 -7.78 -5.72
C ILE A 89 7.31 -6.51 -5.01
N ASP A 90 7.32 -5.38 -5.72
CA ASP A 90 7.58 -4.09 -5.11
C ASP A 90 6.39 -3.64 -4.25
N LEU A 91 6.65 -3.39 -2.97
CA LEU A 91 5.64 -2.95 -2.00
C LEU A 91 5.82 -1.45 -1.74
N PHE A 92 4.84 -0.67 -2.18
CA PHE A 92 4.81 0.79 -2.03
C PHE A 92 3.77 1.21 -1.00
N VAL A 93 4.19 1.83 0.10
CA VAL A 93 3.23 2.40 1.05
C VAL A 93 2.80 3.80 0.60
N CYS A 94 1.51 3.95 0.34
CA CYS A 94 0.92 5.12 -0.28
C CYS A 94 0.02 5.86 0.72
N GLY A 95 -1.27 5.99 0.43
CA GLY A 95 -2.20 6.78 1.22
C GLY A 95 -2.35 6.28 2.65
N GLY A 96 -2.58 7.21 3.58
CA GLY A 96 -2.81 6.91 5.00
C GLY A 96 -1.54 6.73 5.83
N ARG A 97 -0.34 6.78 5.21
CA ARG A 97 0.92 6.54 5.94
C ARG A 97 1.23 7.64 6.96
N GLU A 98 0.88 8.87 6.66
CA GLU A 98 1.11 10.01 7.54
C GLU A 98 0.26 9.89 8.80
N GLU A 99 -0.99 9.44 8.66
CA GLU A 99 -1.94 9.27 9.75
C GLU A 99 -1.64 8.04 10.59
N VAL A 100 -1.40 6.89 9.96
CA VAL A 100 -1.22 5.62 10.69
C VAL A 100 0.16 5.53 11.35
N PHE A 101 1.22 5.92 10.64
CA PHE A 101 2.58 5.76 11.16
C PHE A 101 3.11 7.01 11.86
N THR A 102 2.58 8.20 11.57
CA THR A 102 3.02 9.46 12.19
C THR A 102 4.55 9.63 12.16
N ASN A 103 5.21 9.60 13.33
CA ASN A 103 6.65 9.71 13.50
C ASN A 103 7.41 8.39 13.30
N HIS A 104 6.70 7.29 13.07
CA HIS A 104 7.22 5.93 12.91
C HIS A 104 7.33 5.47 11.46
N GLN A 105 7.16 6.36 10.48
CA GLN A 105 7.21 6.00 9.05
C GLN A 105 8.49 5.28 8.63
N LYS A 106 9.62 5.54 9.29
CA LYS A 106 10.88 4.79 9.07
C LYS A 106 10.73 3.27 9.24
N GLN A 107 9.81 2.83 10.11
CA GLN A 107 9.58 1.41 10.42
C GLN A 107 8.90 0.67 9.26
N ILE A 108 8.26 1.38 8.32
CA ILE A 108 7.65 0.82 7.11
C ILE A 108 8.68 0.02 6.29
N PHE A 109 9.89 0.56 6.14
CA PHE A 109 10.96 -0.10 5.38
C PHE A 109 11.48 -1.35 6.10
N ALA A 110 11.65 -1.28 7.42
CA ALA A 110 12.04 -2.43 8.24
C ALA A 110 10.95 -3.52 8.26
N ALA A 111 9.68 -3.14 8.13
CA ALA A 111 8.57 -4.07 7.99
C ALA A 111 8.52 -4.75 6.61
N GLY A 112 9.29 -4.28 5.62
CA GLY A 112 9.45 -4.95 4.33
C GLY A 112 8.94 -4.17 3.12
N ALA A 113 8.39 -2.98 3.28
CA ALA A 113 8.13 -2.11 2.13
C ALA A 113 9.44 -1.61 1.52
N ASN A 114 9.48 -1.44 0.21
CA ASN A 114 10.66 -0.94 -0.51
C ASN A 114 10.41 0.36 -1.27
N GLY A 115 9.22 0.94 -1.12
CA GLY A 115 8.93 2.27 -1.63
C GLY A 115 7.80 2.95 -0.87
N ILE A 116 7.65 4.24 -1.14
CA ILE A 116 6.55 5.09 -0.67
C ILE A 116 6.08 5.99 -1.81
N LEU A 117 4.83 6.41 -1.78
CA LEU A 117 4.38 7.51 -2.64
C LEU A 117 4.70 8.85 -1.97
N GLY A 118 5.61 9.60 -2.58
CA GLY A 118 6.00 10.93 -2.11
C GLY A 118 5.07 12.03 -2.62
N GLY A 119 4.84 13.06 -1.81
CA GLY A 119 4.03 14.21 -2.18
C GLY A 119 2.53 14.01 -1.98
N ASN A 120 1.72 14.73 -2.76
CA ASN A 120 0.27 14.73 -2.60
C ASN A 120 -0.38 13.50 -3.24
N TYR A 121 -1.46 13.04 -2.63
CA TYR A 121 -2.37 12.03 -3.17
C TYR A 121 -3.42 12.69 -4.06
N LEU A 122 -4.24 11.86 -4.73
CA LEU A 122 -5.29 12.35 -5.62
C LEU A 122 -6.30 13.27 -4.92
N THR A 123 -6.63 12.99 -3.66
CA THR A 123 -7.67 13.69 -2.89
C THR A 123 -7.16 14.32 -1.59
N THR A 124 -5.95 13.97 -1.14
CA THR A 124 -5.42 14.40 0.16
C THR A 124 -3.98 14.88 0.04
N LYS A 125 -3.58 15.76 0.96
CA LYS A 125 -2.18 16.19 1.07
C LYS A 125 -1.36 15.08 1.74
N GLY A 126 -0.17 14.83 1.22
CA GLY A 126 0.82 13.96 1.85
C GLY A 126 1.99 14.76 2.42
N GLN A 127 3.01 14.04 2.86
CA GLN A 127 4.25 14.63 3.34
C GLN A 127 5.03 15.35 2.23
N ASP A 128 5.79 16.38 2.60
CA ASP A 128 6.73 17.04 1.68
C ASP A 128 7.75 16.01 1.15
N PRO A 129 7.88 15.83 -0.18
CA PRO A 129 8.83 14.90 -0.79
C PRO A 129 10.27 15.08 -0.29
N LYS A 130 10.68 16.29 0.08
CA LYS A 130 12.03 16.52 0.65
C LYS A 130 12.24 15.75 1.95
N ARG A 131 11.23 15.74 2.83
CA ARG A 131 11.29 15.01 4.11
C ARG A 131 11.27 13.50 3.88
N ASP A 132 10.58 13.04 2.85
CA ASP A 132 10.61 11.63 2.43
C ASP A 132 12.02 11.21 2.00
N ILE A 133 12.68 12.02 1.18
CA ILE A 133 14.06 11.79 0.73
C ILE A 133 15.02 11.77 1.93
N GLU A 134 14.97 12.79 2.78
CA GLU A 134 15.79 12.89 4.00
C GLU A 134 15.57 11.68 4.94
N MET A 135 14.32 11.23 5.07
CA MET A 135 13.98 10.04 5.86
C MET A 135 14.66 8.79 5.30
N ILE A 136 14.56 8.54 3.99
CA ILE A 136 15.16 7.38 3.31
C ILE A 136 16.68 7.42 3.44
N GLU A 137 17.31 8.57 3.16
CA GLU A 137 18.77 8.75 3.28
C GLU A 137 19.23 8.53 4.72
N SER A 138 18.48 8.98 5.73
CA SER A 138 18.81 8.78 7.14
C SER A 138 18.79 7.32 7.59
N LEU A 139 18.15 6.44 6.82
CA LEU A 139 18.15 4.99 7.04
C LEU A 139 19.34 4.30 6.36
N GLY A 140 20.19 5.04 5.66
CA GLY A 140 21.25 4.47 4.83
C GLY A 140 20.73 3.78 3.56
N LEU A 141 19.49 4.08 3.17
CA LEU A 141 18.87 3.58 1.94
C LEU A 141 19.10 4.57 0.79
N ASN A 142 18.99 4.08 -0.44
CA ASN A 142 19.15 4.90 -1.65
C ASN A 142 17.77 5.26 -2.22
N PRO A 143 17.33 6.53 -2.14
CA PRO A 143 16.10 6.95 -2.78
C PRO A 143 16.23 6.83 -4.30
N VAL A 144 15.31 6.10 -4.92
CA VAL A 144 15.20 6.01 -6.39
C VAL A 144 14.11 6.97 -6.84
N TYR A 145 14.47 7.95 -7.67
CA TYR A 145 13.57 9.04 -8.06
C TYR A 145 12.65 8.69 -9.25
N GLN A 146 12.84 7.53 -9.88
CA GLN A 146 12.04 7.02 -10.99
C GLN A 146 11.82 5.52 -10.80
N SER A 147 10.59 5.05 -10.96
CA SER A 147 10.33 3.62 -11.12
C SER A 147 11.01 3.15 -12.42
N VAL A 148 11.81 2.09 -12.34
CA VAL A 148 12.35 1.39 -13.52
C VAL A 148 11.21 0.63 -14.21
#